data_AF-A0A1H4E1A5-F1
#
_entry.id   AF-A0A1H4E1A5-F1
#
_cell.length_a   1.000
_cell.length_b   1.000
_cell.length_c   1.000
_cell.angle_alpha   90.00
_cell.angle_beta   90.00
_cell.angle_gamma   90.00
#
_symmetry.space_group_name_H-M   'P 1'
#
loop_
_entity.id
_entity.type
_entity.pdbx_description
1 polymer ?
#
loop_
_entity_poly.entity_id
_entity_poly.type
_entity_poly.pdbx_seq_one_letter_code
_entity_poly.pdbx_strand_id
1 'polypeptide(L)' 'MATKGFIYETPESRFAHAMDNLQPLLLNESNDGGDWREHKATADKVYGRQKKTKLGSEKLYEEVTDKILQKNIKNGNIL' A
#
# COMPACT_ATOMS: atom_id res chain seq x y z
N MET A 1 18.51 -12.81 -9.65
CA MET A 1 17.14 -13.19 -10.06
C MET A 1 16.56 -14.10 -8.99
N ALA A 2 15.62 -13.63 -8.17
CA ALA A 2 14.89 -14.48 -7.22
C ALA A 2 13.53 -13.83 -6.88
N THR A 3 12.56 -14.66 -6.50
CA THR A 3 11.24 -14.40 -5.86
C THR A 3 9.98 -14.09 -6.67
N LYS A 4 10.01 -13.87 -8.00
CA LYS A 4 8.77 -13.51 -8.73
C LYS A 4 7.72 -14.63 -8.87
N GLY A 5 8.05 -15.89 -8.55
CA GLY A 5 7.15 -17.06 -8.70
C GLY A 5 6.09 -17.19 -7.60
N PHE A 6 6.49 -17.30 -6.33
CA PHE A 6 5.63 -17.86 -5.28
C PHE A 6 4.60 -16.90 -4.64
N ILE A 7 4.78 -15.58 -4.80
CA ILE A 7 4.06 -14.57 -4.01
C ILE A 7 2.55 -14.50 -4.32
N TYR A 8 2.12 -14.94 -5.51
CA TYR A 8 0.72 -14.87 -5.92
C TYR A 8 0.08 -16.23 -6.23
N GLU A 9 0.80 -17.34 -6.00
CA GLU A 9 0.35 -18.69 -6.37
C GLU A 9 -0.81 -19.18 -5.49
N THR A 10 -0.74 -19.01 -4.17
CA THR A 10 -1.77 -19.52 -3.24
C THR A 10 -2.57 -18.39 -2.60
N PRO A 11 -3.79 -18.67 -2.11
CA PRO A 11 -4.55 -17.69 -1.33
C PRO A 11 -3.75 -17.12 -0.15
N GLU A 12 -2.99 -17.95 0.54
CA GLU A 12 -2.17 -17.58 1.70
C GLU A 12 -1.02 -16.66 1.30
N SER A 13 -0.31 -16.95 0.21
CA SER A 13 0.79 -16.09 -0.24
C SER A 13 0.29 -14.72 -0.72
N ARG A 14 -0.88 -14.67 -1.36
CA ARG A 14 -1.56 -13.42 -1.72
C ARG A 14 -1.96 -12.60 -0.49
N PHE A 15 -2.53 -13.25 0.53
CA PHE A 15 -2.93 -12.57 1.76
C PHE A 15 -1.70 -12.07 2.55
N ALA A 16 -0.65 -12.88 2.67
CA ALA A 16 0.61 -12.48 3.29
C ALA A 16 1.22 -11.24 2.60
N HIS A 17 1.25 -11.23 1.26
CA HIS A 17 1.74 -10.07 0.52
C HIS A 17 0.84 -8.82 0.69
N ALA A 18 -0.47 -8.99 0.87
CA ALA A 18 -1.35 -7.87 1.21
C ALA A 18 -1.00 -7.29 2.59
N MET A 19 -0.66 -8.14 3.57
CA MET A 19 -0.18 -7.70 4.89
C MET A 19 1.16 -6.97 4.81
N ASP A 20 2.11 -7.49 4.02
CA ASP A 20 3.41 -6.83 3.79
C ASP A 20 3.26 -5.45 3.12
N ASN A 21 2.24 -5.25 2.29
CA ASN A 21 1.92 -3.95 1.70
C ASN A 21 1.29 -2.97 2.70
N LEU A 22 0.48 -3.46 3.66
CA LEU A 22 -0.13 -2.64 4.70
C LEU A 22 0.90 -2.13 5.72
N GLN A 23 1.91 -2.93 6.05
CA GLN A 23 2.91 -2.54 7.06
C GLN A 23 3.55 -1.15 6.81
N PRO A 24 4.11 -0.84 5.63
CA PRO A 24 4.66 0.49 5.34
C PRO A 24 3.59 1.56 5.08
N LEU A 25 2.36 1.18 4.70
CA LEU A 25 1.24 2.11 4.58
C LEU A 25 0.84 2.65 5.94
N LEU A 26 0.61 1.75 6.90
CA LEU A 26 0.19 2.08 8.25
C LEU A 26 1.29 2.82 9.00
N LEU A 27 2.56 2.48 8.75
CA LEU A 27 3.68 3.23 9.31
C LEU A 27 3.70 4.68 8.82
N ASN A 28 3.55 4.91 7.51
CA ASN A 28 3.42 6.26 6.95
C ASN A 28 2.19 6.99 7.47
N GLU A 29 1.05 6.31 7.61
CA GLU A 29 -0.13 6.95 8.21
C GLU A 29 0.10 7.34 9.67
N SER A 30 0.80 6.50 10.44
CA SER A 30 1.08 6.74 11.87
C SER A 30 2.05 7.88 12.14
N ASN A 31 2.87 8.26 11.15
CA ASN A 31 3.78 9.40 11.22
C ASN A 31 3.27 10.64 10.46
N ASP A 32 1.94 10.73 10.30
CA ASP A 32 1.24 11.80 9.60
C ASP A 32 1.73 12.00 8.16
N GLY A 33 2.21 10.95 7.48
CA GLY A 33 2.72 11.01 6.11
C GLY A 33 4.12 11.63 5.98
N GLY A 34 4.92 11.57 7.05
CA GLY A 34 6.28 12.12 7.10
C GLY A 34 7.17 11.62 5.97
N ASP A 35 7.28 10.30 5.79
CA ASP A 35 8.19 9.74 4.79
C ASP A 35 7.71 10.04 3.36
N TRP A 36 6.40 10.07 3.12
CA TRP A 36 5.85 10.46 1.82
C TRP A 36 6.25 11.89 1.43
N ARG A 37 6.16 12.84 2.36
CA ARG A 37 6.58 14.23 2.10
C ARG A 37 8.09 14.34 1.90
N GLU A 38 8.87 13.72 2.78
CA GLU A 38 10.34 13.72 2.70
C GLU A 38 10.83 13.23 1.34
N HIS A 39 10.23 12.13 0.85
CA HIS A 39 10.62 11.49 -0.40
C HIS A 39 9.84 11.97 -1.63
N LYS A 40 8.98 12.99 -1.48
CA LYS A 40 8.13 13.54 -2.54
C LYS A 40 7.37 12.43 -3.29
N ALA A 41 6.77 11.52 -2.52
CA ALA A 41 6.04 10.39 -3.06
C ALA A 41 4.83 10.88 -3.88
N THR A 42 4.66 10.33 -5.08
CA THR A 42 3.53 10.66 -5.96
C THR A 42 2.42 9.61 -5.83
N ALA A 43 1.17 10.03 -6.04
CA ALA A 43 0.00 9.15 -6.02
C ALA A 43 0.20 7.93 -6.92
N ASP A 44 0.70 8.12 -8.14
CA ASP A 44 0.99 7.03 -9.08
C ASP A 44 1.96 5.97 -8.51
N LYS A 45 3.02 6.41 -7.83
CA LYS A 45 3.99 5.50 -7.21
C LYS A 45 3.37 4.75 -6.04
N VAL A 46 2.65 5.45 -5.18
CA VAL A 46 2.05 4.84 -3.98
C VAL A 46 0.92 3.89 -4.37
N TYR A 47 0.00 4.30 -5.26
CA TYR A 47 -1.03 3.43 -5.81
C TYR A 47 -0.45 2.25 -6.59
N GLY A 48 0.64 2.45 -7.33
CA GLY A 48 1.33 1.38 -8.06
C GLY A 48 1.76 0.23 -7.16
N ARG A 49 2.23 0.54 -5.94
CA ARG A 49 2.52 -0.46 -4.90
C ARG A 49 1.25 -1.03 -4.30
N GLN A 50 0.34 -0.14 -3.88
CA GLN A 50 -0.78 -0.49 -3.01
C GLN A 50 -1.92 -1.21 -3.71
N LYS A 51 -2.11 -1.04 -5.03
CA LYS A 51 -3.13 -1.77 -5.81
C LYS A 51 -3.00 -3.30 -5.72
N LYS A 52 -1.80 -3.80 -5.43
CA LYS A 52 -1.54 -5.24 -5.26
C LYS A 52 -2.17 -5.82 -3.99
N THR A 53 -2.52 -4.99 -3.00
CA THR A 53 -3.24 -5.42 -1.80
C THR A 53 -4.61 -6.01 -2.16
N LYS A 54 -5.24 -5.50 -3.24
CA LYS A 54 -6.51 -6.03 -3.75
C LYS A 54 -6.44 -7.51 -4.16
N LEU A 55 -5.27 -8.00 -4.57
CA LEU A 55 -5.06 -9.41 -4.93
C LEU A 55 -5.15 -10.36 -3.72
N GLY A 56 -4.84 -9.89 -2.51
CA GLY A 56 -4.95 -10.66 -1.28
C GLY A 56 -6.25 -10.39 -0.51
N SER A 57 -6.83 -9.19 -0.63
CA SER A 57 -8.12 -8.85 -0.06
C SER A 57 -8.67 -7.56 -0.66
N GLU A 58 -9.81 -7.64 -1.35
CA GLU A 58 -10.51 -6.44 -1.86
C GLU A 58 -10.98 -5.55 -0.72
N LYS A 59 -11.50 -6.14 0.36
CA LYS A 59 -12.00 -5.41 1.52
C LYS A 59 -10.91 -4.60 2.22
N LEU A 60 -9.71 -5.16 2.40
CA LEU A 60 -8.60 -4.40 2.97
C LEU A 60 -8.14 -3.27 2.04
N TYR A 61 -8.18 -3.50 0.74
CA TYR A 61 -7.86 -2.45 -0.22
C TYR A 61 -8.86 -1.30 -0.14
N GLU A 62 -10.16 -1.59 -0.23
CA GLU A 62 -11.23 -0.59 -0.32
C GLU A 62 -11.50 0.12 1.01
N GLU A 63 -11.50 -0.63 2.12
CA GLU A 63 -11.87 -0.09 3.43
C GLU A 63 -10.70 0.54 4.20
N VAL A 64 -9.46 0.17 3.86
CA VAL A 64 -8.26 0.65 4.57
C VAL A 64 -7.32 1.36 3.61
N THR A 65 -6.81 0.65 2.61
CA THR A 65 -5.75 1.17 1.75
C THR A 65 -6.15 2.42 0.98
N ASP A 66 -7.22 2.34 0.19
CA ASP A 66 -7.66 3.45 -0.66
C ASP A 66 -8.08 4.66 0.18
N LYS A 67 -8.79 4.44 1.29
CA LYS A 67 -9.18 5.53 2.20
C LYS A 67 -8.00 6.27 2.81
N ILE A 68 -6.95 5.57 3.25
CA ILE A 68 -5.71 6.19 3.74
C ILE A 68 -5.02 6.99 2.64
N LEU A 69 -4.91 6.42 1.43
CA LEU A 69 -4.26 7.11 0.31
C LEU A 69 -5.02 8.38 -0.08
N GLN A 70 -6.34 8.29 -0.25
CA GLN A 70 -7.19 9.44 -0.58
C GLN A 70 -7.12 10.53 0.50
N LYS A 71 -7.16 10.15 1.79
CA LYS A 71 -6.95 11.09 2.90
C LYS A 71 -5.62 11.82 2.77
N ASN A 72 -4.53 11.11 2.49
CA ASN A 72 -3.19 11.70 2.44
C ASN A 72 -2.91 12.51 1.17
N ILE A 73 -3.53 12.15 0.05
CA ILE A 73 -3.55 12.98 -1.16
C ILE A 73 -4.27 14.29 -0.87
N LYS A 74 -5.46 14.23 -0.25
CA LYS A 74 -6.23 15.42 0.14
C LYS A 74 -5.46 16.32 1.11
N ASN A 75 -4.71 15.72 2.03
CA ASN A 75 -3.89 16.46 2.99
C ASN A 75 -2.56 16.97 2.43
N GLY A 76 -2.23 16.67 1.16
CA GLY A 76 -0.97 17.09 0.52
C GLY A 76 0.26 16.32 0.99
N ASN A 77 0.07 15.17 1.66
CA ASN A 77 1.17 14.31 2.11
C ASN A 77 1.72 13.46 0.96
N ILE A 78 0.88 13.16 -0.03
CA ILE A 78 1.23 12.46 -1.27
C ILE A 78 0.93 13.42 -2.43
N LEU A 79 1.89 13.57 -3.35
CA LEU A 79 1.84 14.49 -4.50
C LEU A 79 0.98 13.97 -5.66
#